data_AF-A0A6A7VQ11-F1
#
_entry.id   AF-A0A6A7VQ11-F1
#
_cell.length_a   1.000
_cell.length_b   1.000
_cell.length_c   1.000
_cell.angle_alpha   90.00
_cell.angle_beta   90.00
_cell.angle_gamma   90.00
#
_symmetry.space_group_name_H-M   'P 1'
#
loop_
_entity.id
_entity.type
_entity.pdbx_description
1 polymer ?
#
loop_
_entity_poly.entity_id
_entity_poly.type
_entity_poly.pdbx_seq_one_letter_code
_entity_poly.pdbx_strand_id
1 'polypeptide(L)'
;MDLQCSNVVTLPDGYGEITVPTMSFNVIYILSHLYRHVFTEGIGLRQLIDYYFVLVKSEERRVKNLTALQRELKYLGLWKFAGAVMYVLHEALGLPEAKMIAPIDVNEGRFLLAEIMQGGNFGQYATRLGSKENEGKLHRYLRMSLRNLRFVKHYPTEALSEPLFRTWFALWKKIHGIK
;
A
#
# COMPACT_ATOMS: atom_id res chain seq x y z
N MET A 1 22.60 9.69 -14.00
CA MET A 1 21.88 10.68 -13.17
C MET A 1 20.46 10.18 -13.04
N ASP A 2 19.95 9.96 -11.82
CA ASP A 2 18.65 9.31 -11.61
C ASP A 2 17.50 10.17 -12.15
N LEU A 3 16.97 9.77 -13.31
CA LEU A 3 15.80 10.37 -13.98
C LEU A 3 14.56 10.42 -13.07
N GLN A 4 14.55 9.65 -11.96
CA GLN A 4 13.42 9.57 -11.05
C GLN A 4 13.30 10.78 -10.11
N CYS A 5 14.39 11.50 -9.84
CA CYS A 5 14.42 12.72 -9.02
C CYS A 5 14.81 13.96 -9.86
N SER A 6 14.61 13.90 -11.17
CA SER A 6 14.99 15.00 -12.08
C SER A 6 13.98 16.14 -12.11
N ASN A 7 12.88 16.08 -11.35
CA ASN A 7 11.89 17.13 -11.31
C ASN A 7 12.33 18.20 -10.30
N VAL A 8 12.52 19.44 -10.75
CA VAL A 8 12.94 20.55 -9.89
C VAL A 8 11.74 21.43 -9.61
N VAL A 9 11.49 21.73 -8.34
CA VAL A 9 10.39 22.59 -7.90
C VAL A 9 10.96 23.73 -7.07
N THR A 10 10.59 24.96 -7.43
CA THR A 10 10.91 26.16 -6.66
C THR A 10 9.97 26.27 -5.46
N LEU A 11 10.54 26.45 -4.27
CA LEU A 11 9.77 26.67 -3.06
C LEU A 11 9.25 28.11 -2.99
N PRO A 12 8.09 28.36 -2.33
CA PRO A 12 7.60 29.70 -2.07
C PRO A 12 8.61 30.57 -1.31
N ASP A 13 8.37 31.88 -1.25
CA ASP A 13 9.08 32.83 -0.37
C ASP A 13 10.61 32.89 -0.55
N GLY A 14 11.11 32.46 -1.71
CA GLY A 14 12.54 32.52 -2.03
C GLY A 14 13.39 31.46 -1.33
N TYR A 15 12.79 30.38 -0.81
CA TYR A 15 13.51 29.27 -0.17
C TYR A 15 14.35 28.39 -1.13
N GLY A 16 14.44 28.75 -2.41
CA GLY A 16 15.26 28.08 -3.40
C GLY A 16 14.55 26.92 -4.11
N GLU A 17 15.33 26.06 -4.76
CA GLU A 17 14.84 24.94 -5.56
C GLU A 17 15.19 23.59 -4.91
N ILE A 18 14.26 22.64 -5.02
CA ILE A 18 14.47 21.27 -4.54
C ILE A 18 14.19 20.27 -5.66
N THR A 19 14.92 19.15 -5.64
CA THR A 19 14.60 17.99 -6.47
C THR A 19 13.50 17.17 -5.80
N VAL A 20 12.44 16.89 -6.54
CA VAL A 20 11.33 16.05 -6.11
C VAL A 20 11.21 14.84 -7.04
N PRO A 21 10.61 13.74 -6.56
CA PRO A 21 10.37 12.60 -7.42
C PRO A 21 9.45 12.95 -8.59
N THR A 22 9.65 12.28 -9.71
CA THR A 22 8.71 12.32 -10.83
C THR A 22 7.33 11.81 -10.40
N MET A 23 6.27 12.29 -11.05
CA MET A 23 4.90 11.90 -10.70
C MET A 23 4.68 10.39 -10.78
N SER A 24 5.17 9.74 -11.84
CA SER A 24 5.04 8.28 -12.00
C SER A 24 5.71 7.53 -10.86
N PHE A 25 6.92 7.94 -10.47
CA PHE A 25 7.62 7.33 -9.34
C PHE A 25 6.86 7.55 -8.03
N ASN A 26 6.39 8.78 -7.77
CA ASN A 26 5.68 9.10 -6.54
C ASN A 26 4.36 8.31 -6.42
N VAL A 27 3.62 8.15 -7.52
CA VAL A 27 2.40 7.32 -7.56
C VAL A 27 2.71 5.86 -7.25
N ILE A 28 3.73 5.27 -7.86
CA ILE A 28 4.11 3.87 -7.61
C ILE A 28 4.62 3.69 -6.18
N TYR A 29 5.45 4.61 -5.69
CA TYR A 29 6.06 4.53 -4.37
C TYR A 29 5.01 4.60 -3.26
N ILE A 30 4.11 5.57 -3.29
CA ILE A 30 3.07 5.69 -2.27
C ILE A 30 2.08 4.52 -2.34
N LEU A 31 1.74 4.05 -3.55
CA LEU A 31 0.89 2.86 -3.70
C LEU A 31 1.56 1.61 -3.12
N SER A 32 2.86 1.41 -3.38
CA SER A 32 3.65 0.33 -2.80
C SER A 32 3.72 0.44 -1.27
N HIS A 33 3.83 1.66 -0.75
CA HIS A 33 3.81 1.92 0.69
C HIS A 33 2.45 1.57 1.31
N LEU A 34 1.34 1.97 0.69
CA LEU A 34 -0.01 1.55 1.07
C LEU A 34 -0.14 0.03 1.05
N TYR A 35 0.37 -0.61 -0.02
CA TYR A 35 0.32 -2.07 -0.18
C TYR A 35 1.00 -2.78 0.98
N ARG A 36 2.20 -2.35 1.37
CA ARG A 36 2.90 -2.87 2.55
C ARG A 36 2.07 -2.72 3.82
N HIS A 37 1.48 -1.54 4.04
CA HIS A 37 0.68 -1.26 5.24
C HIS A 37 -0.50 -2.21 5.40
N VAL A 38 -1.17 -2.60 4.30
CA VAL A 38 -2.26 -3.58 4.33
C VAL A 38 -1.82 -4.90 4.98
N PHE A 39 -0.66 -5.43 4.60
CA PHE A 39 -0.22 -6.74 5.08
C PHE A 39 0.49 -6.69 6.44
N THR A 40 1.11 -5.57 6.82
CA THR A 40 1.92 -5.51 8.05
C THR A 40 1.23 -4.85 9.22
N GLU A 41 0.42 -3.81 9.02
CA GLU A 41 -0.05 -2.96 10.13
C GLU A 41 -1.57 -2.75 10.07
N GLY A 42 -2.04 -2.28 8.92
CA GLY A 42 -3.35 -1.70 8.65
C GLY A 42 -3.15 -0.33 7.98
N ILE A 43 -4.11 0.10 7.16
CA ILE A 43 -4.05 1.42 6.54
C ILE A 43 -4.71 2.45 7.46
N GLY A 44 -3.96 3.50 7.82
CA GLY A 44 -4.51 4.73 8.38
C GLY A 44 -4.99 5.69 7.30
N LEU A 45 -6.02 6.48 7.61
CA LEU A 45 -6.63 7.43 6.68
C LEU A 45 -5.62 8.43 6.09
N ARG A 46 -4.62 8.85 6.87
CA ARG A 46 -3.58 9.79 6.42
C ARG A 46 -2.89 9.33 5.14
N GLN A 47 -2.62 8.03 5.01
CA GLN A 47 -1.90 7.47 3.86
C GLN A 47 -2.76 7.47 2.60
N LEU A 48 -4.08 7.26 2.73
CA LEU A 48 -5.03 7.39 1.62
C LEU A 48 -5.15 8.86 1.19
N ILE A 49 -5.18 9.79 2.14
CA ILE A 49 -5.19 11.23 1.85
C ILE A 49 -3.91 11.67 1.14
N ASP A 50 -2.74 11.20 1.57
CA ASP A 50 -1.47 11.46 0.86
C ASP A 50 -1.55 11.02 -0.59
N TYR A 51 -2.08 9.82 -0.82
CA TYR A 51 -2.21 9.30 -2.17
C TYR A 51 -3.23 10.07 -3.01
N TYR A 52 -4.36 10.46 -2.42
CA TYR A 52 -5.35 11.34 -3.06
C TYR A 52 -4.71 12.62 -3.60
N PHE A 53 -3.91 13.32 -2.78
CA PHE A 53 -3.28 14.57 -3.20
C PHE A 53 -2.22 14.38 -4.29
N VAL A 54 -1.51 13.25 -4.29
CA VAL A 54 -0.59 12.92 -5.39
C VAL A 54 -1.34 12.74 -6.71
N LEU A 55 -2.51 12.08 -6.70
CA LEU A 55 -3.32 11.91 -7.90
C LEU A 55 -3.95 13.22 -8.38
N VAL A 56 -4.41 14.07 -7.46
CA VAL A 56 -4.97 15.39 -7.80
C VAL A 56 -3.91 16.31 -8.42
N LYS A 57 -2.68 16.35 -7.87
CA LYS A 57 -1.60 17.19 -8.41
C LYS A 57 -0.98 16.66 -9.72
N SER A 58 -1.28 15.44 -10.14
CA SER A 58 -0.69 14.81 -11.34
C SER A 58 -1.19 15.36 -12.69
N GLU A 59 -2.06 16.37 -12.72
CA GLU A 59 -2.81 16.79 -13.92
C GLU A 59 -1.98 17.34 -15.07
N GLU A 60 -0.83 17.96 -14.82
CA GLU A 60 -0.14 18.74 -15.86
C GLU A 60 0.50 17.92 -16.99
N ARG A 61 0.68 16.58 -16.86
CA ARG A 61 1.27 15.70 -17.91
C ARG A 61 0.65 14.30 -18.00
N ARG A 62 -0.67 14.19 -17.79
CA ARG A 62 -1.35 12.92 -17.49
C ARG A 62 -1.38 11.90 -18.64
N VAL A 63 -1.63 12.31 -19.89
CA VAL A 63 -2.00 11.34 -20.96
C VAL A 63 -0.83 10.49 -21.47
N LYS A 64 0.36 11.09 -21.71
CA LYS A 64 1.52 10.33 -22.25
C LYS A 64 2.11 9.35 -21.23
N ASN A 65 1.99 9.64 -19.94
CA ASN A 65 2.59 8.85 -18.87
C ASN A 65 1.64 7.77 -18.31
N LEU A 66 0.33 7.88 -18.53
CA LEU A 66 -0.64 6.95 -17.96
C LEU A 66 -0.44 5.51 -18.48
N THR A 67 -0.31 5.31 -19.79
CA THR A 67 -0.11 3.97 -20.36
C THR A 67 1.18 3.30 -19.85
N ALA A 68 2.26 4.07 -19.75
CA ALA A 68 3.52 3.59 -19.18
C ALA A 68 3.37 3.24 -17.70
N LEU A 69 2.73 4.12 -16.91
CA LEU A 69 2.42 3.88 -15.50
C LEU A 69 1.59 2.61 -15.32
N GLN A 70 0.54 2.41 -16.13
CA GLN A 70 -0.30 1.20 -16.06
C GLN A 70 0.48 -0.08 -16.38
N ARG A 71 1.41 -0.02 -17.34
CA ARG A 71 2.31 -1.13 -17.64
C ARG A 71 3.23 -1.44 -16.46
N GLU A 72 3.82 -0.42 -15.83
CA GLU A 72 4.64 -0.59 -14.63
C GLU A 72 3.85 -1.17 -13.46
N LEU A 73 2.63 -0.69 -13.21
CA LEU A 73 1.75 -1.25 -12.17
C LEU A 73 1.44 -2.73 -12.39
N LYS A 74 1.26 -3.16 -13.65
CA LYS A 74 1.08 -4.58 -13.98
C LYS A 74 2.35 -5.38 -13.78
N TYR A 75 3.49 -4.87 -14.24
CA TYR A 75 4.79 -5.51 -14.08
C TYR A 75 5.16 -5.71 -12.60
N LEU A 76 4.87 -4.72 -11.76
CA LEU A 76 5.13 -4.75 -10.31
C LEU A 76 4.08 -5.53 -9.50
N GLY A 77 3.03 -6.08 -10.14
CA GLY A 77 1.96 -6.79 -9.45
C GLY A 77 0.98 -5.90 -8.68
N LEU A 78 1.11 -4.58 -8.77
CA LEU A 78 0.29 -3.60 -8.05
C LEU A 78 -1.05 -3.31 -8.72
N TRP A 79 -1.28 -3.79 -9.96
CA TRP A 79 -2.46 -3.46 -10.77
C TRP A 79 -3.79 -3.71 -10.05
N LYS A 80 -3.93 -4.90 -9.44
CA LYS A 80 -5.14 -5.29 -8.71
C LYS A 80 -5.37 -4.38 -7.49
N PHE A 81 -4.31 -4.13 -6.73
CA PHE A 81 -4.37 -3.25 -5.57
C PHE A 81 -4.66 -1.80 -5.95
N ALA A 82 -4.10 -1.31 -7.07
CA ALA A 82 -4.41 0.01 -7.59
C ALA A 82 -5.92 0.19 -7.82
N GLY A 83 -6.58 -0.80 -8.44
CA GLY A 83 -8.03 -0.77 -8.65
C GLY A 83 -8.84 -0.76 -7.35
N ALA A 84 -8.40 -1.50 -6.33
CA ALA A 84 -9.00 -1.48 -5.00
C ALA A 84 -8.86 -0.10 -4.32
N VAL A 85 -7.68 0.51 -4.41
CA VAL A 85 -7.43 1.86 -3.87
C VAL A 85 -8.25 2.90 -4.64
N MET A 86 -8.37 2.79 -5.98
CA MET A 86 -9.22 3.68 -6.78
C MET A 86 -10.67 3.67 -6.29
N TYR A 87 -11.22 2.49 -5.98
CA TYR A 87 -12.54 2.38 -5.36
C TYR A 87 -12.62 3.13 -4.03
N VAL A 88 -11.67 2.92 -3.12
CA VAL A 88 -11.68 3.57 -1.79
C VAL A 88 -11.59 5.09 -1.93
N LEU A 89 -10.71 5.60 -2.79
CA LEU A 89 -10.57 7.05 -3.01
C LEU A 89 -11.82 7.64 -3.66
N HIS A 90 -12.45 6.93 -4.59
CA HIS A 90 -13.70 7.35 -5.22
C HIS A 90 -14.84 7.42 -4.20
N GLU A 91 -15.09 6.30 -3.53
CA GLU A 91 -16.25 6.11 -2.64
C GLU A 91 -16.14 6.93 -1.35
N ALA A 92 -14.96 6.96 -0.72
CA ALA A 92 -14.79 7.58 0.60
C ALA A 92 -14.28 9.02 0.54
N LEU A 93 -13.53 9.39 -0.51
CA LEU A 93 -12.90 10.72 -0.63
C LEU A 93 -13.38 11.51 -1.85
N GLY A 94 -14.30 10.96 -2.66
CA GLY A 94 -14.90 11.66 -3.80
C GLY A 94 -13.93 11.91 -4.96
N LEU A 95 -12.89 11.08 -5.13
CA LEU A 95 -11.96 11.24 -6.25
C LEU A 95 -12.69 11.04 -7.60
N PRO A 96 -12.67 12.00 -8.54
CA PRO A 96 -13.33 11.87 -9.83
C PRO A 96 -12.73 10.74 -10.69
N GLU A 97 -13.56 10.03 -11.45
CA GLU A 97 -13.12 8.94 -12.34
C GLU A 97 -12.05 9.37 -13.36
N ALA A 98 -12.07 10.63 -13.80
CA ALA A 98 -11.07 11.21 -14.70
C ALA A 98 -9.63 11.22 -14.11
N LYS A 99 -9.47 11.01 -12.79
CA LYS A 99 -8.19 10.95 -12.09
C LYS A 99 -7.71 9.52 -11.82
N MET A 100 -8.46 8.50 -12.26
CA MET A 100 -8.13 7.11 -11.96
C MET A 100 -6.92 6.64 -12.78
N ILE A 101 -5.98 6.00 -12.10
CA ILE A 101 -4.79 5.41 -12.75
C ILE A 101 -5.04 3.96 -13.20
N ALA A 102 -6.04 3.31 -12.61
CA ALA A 102 -6.49 1.97 -12.92
C ALA A 102 -8.04 1.95 -12.89
N PRO A 103 -8.70 1.02 -13.60
CA PRO A 103 -10.14 0.83 -13.46
C PRO A 103 -10.51 0.55 -12.00
N ILE A 104 -11.65 1.08 -11.56
CA ILE A 104 -12.18 0.83 -10.22
C ILE A 104 -12.52 -0.67 -10.10
N ASP A 105 -11.96 -1.33 -9.09
CA ASP A 105 -12.33 -2.71 -8.73
C ASP A 105 -13.25 -2.68 -7.50
N VAL A 106 -14.55 -2.86 -7.73
CA VAL A 106 -15.57 -2.79 -6.68
C VAL A 106 -15.42 -3.91 -5.65
N ASN A 107 -15.06 -5.12 -6.08
CA ASN A 107 -14.99 -6.27 -5.20
C ASN A 107 -13.80 -6.15 -4.25
N GLU A 108 -12.62 -5.86 -4.81
CA GLU A 108 -11.40 -5.65 -4.03
C GLU A 108 -11.46 -4.36 -3.23
N GLY A 109 -12.08 -3.32 -3.79
CA GLY A 109 -12.29 -2.04 -3.13
C GLY A 109 -13.18 -2.12 -1.90
N ARG A 110 -14.31 -2.84 -1.97
CA ARG A 110 -15.19 -3.07 -0.82
C ARG A 110 -14.48 -3.87 0.27
N PHE A 111 -13.72 -4.89 -0.11
CA PHE A 111 -12.91 -5.65 0.83
C PHE A 111 -11.87 -4.75 1.54
N LEU A 112 -11.11 -3.96 0.77
CA LEU A 112 -10.12 -3.04 1.31
C LEU A 112 -10.74 -1.99 2.24
N LEU A 113 -11.86 -1.38 1.83
CA LEU A 113 -12.59 -0.40 2.64
C LEU A 113 -13.06 -1.02 3.97
N ALA A 114 -13.58 -2.26 3.94
CA ALA A 114 -13.99 -2.95 5.14
C ALA A 114 -12.81 -3.19 6.10
N GLU A 115 -11.64 -3.57 5.58
CA GLU A 115 -10.42 -3.74 6.38
C GLU A 115 -9.94 -2.41 6.98
N ILE A 116 -10.01 -1.30 6.25
CA ILE A 116 -9.69 0.04 6.75
C ILE A 116 -10.63 0.44 7.89
N MET A 117 -11.94 0.33 7.66
CA MET A 117 -12.96 0.74 8.63
C MET A 117 -12.92 -0.08 9.92
N GLN A 118 -12.64 -1.38 9.81
CA GLN A 118 -12.55 -2.27 10.97
C GLN A 118 -11.20 -2.19 11.69
N GLY A 119 -10.11 -1.96 10.95
CA GLY A 119 -8.78 -1.81 11.51
C GLY A 119 -8.62 -0.50 12.26
N GLY A 120 -9.26 0.57 11.76
CA GLY A 120 -8.98 1.93 12.18
C GLY A 120 -7.52 2.30 11.94
N ASN A 121 -7.02 3.32 12.65
CA ASN A 121 -5.66 3.83 12.43
C ASN A 121 -4.60 2.72 12.67
N PHE A 122 -3.94 2.24 11.61
CA PHE A 122 -2.93 1.17 11.67
C PHE A 122 -3.40 -0.11 12.37
N GLY A 123 -4.67 -0.49 12.18
CA GLY A 123 -5.20 -1.71 12.79
C GLY A 123 -5.31 -1.63 14.31
N GLN A 124 -5.12 -0.45 14.93
CA GLN A 124 -5.12 -0.27 16.38
C GLN A 124 -6.44 -0.71 17.02
N TYR A 125 -7.55 -0.51 16.33
CA TYR A 125 -8.91 -0.75 16.82
C TYR A 125 -9.48 -2.10 16.39
N ALA A 126 -8.68 -2.95 15.73
CA ALA A 126 -9.11 -4.28 15.32
C ALA A 126 -9.33 -5.20 16.54
N THR A 127 -10.59 -5.38 16.95
CA THR A 127 -10.98 -6.27 18.07
C THR A 127 -11.01 -7.76 17.69
N ARG A 128 -11.02 -8.08 16.39
CA ARG A 128 -11.28 -9.44 15.86
C ARG A 128 -10.16 -10.46 16.09
N LEU A 129 -8.97 -10.01 16.50
CA LEU A 129 -7.77 -10.84 16.58
C LEU A 129 -7.28 -11.02 18.02
N GLY A 130 -8.11 -10.69 19.01
CA GLY A 130 -7.79 -10.81 20.44
C GLY A 130 -7.04 -9.59 21.00
N SER A 131 -6.85 -9.59 22.32
CA SER A 131 -6.15 -8.51 23.02
C SER A 131 -4.68 -8.45 22.61
N LYS A 132 -4.17 -7.22 22.44
CA LYS A 132 -2.75 -6.94 22.19
C LYS A 132 -1.95 -6.76 23.48
N GLU A 133 -2.61 -6.78 24.64
CA GLU A 133 -1.97 -6.58 25.94
C GLU A 133 -1.11 -7.78 26.31
N ASN A 134 0.14 -7.54 26.73
CA ASN A 134 1.12 -8.55 27.15
C ASN A 134 1.32 -9.70 26.13
N GLU A 135 1.24 -9.39 24.84
CA GLU A 135 1.33 -10.40 23.77
C GLU A 135 2.74 -10.99 23.61
N GLY A 136 2.87 -12.31 23.81
CA GLY A 136 4.10 -13.06 23.54
C GLY A 136 4.43 -13.18 22.04
N LYS A 137 5.70 -13.42 21.71
CA LYS A 137 6.20 -13.51 20.30
C LYS A 137 5.42 -14.53 19.44
N LEU A 138 5.07 -15.68 20.02
CA LEU A 138 4.32 -16.74 19.33
C LEU A 138 2.86 -16.34 19.09
N HIS A 139 2.19 -15.77 20.11
CA HIS A 139 0.82 -15.27 19.98
C HIS A 139 0.75 -14.19 18.89
N ARG A 140 1.70 -13.23 18.89
CA ARG A 140 1.82 -12.22 17.84
C ARG A 140 1.98 -12.83 16.46
N TYR A 141 2.86 -13.82 16.32
CA TYR A 141 3.09 -14.48 15.04
C TYR A 141 1.82 -15.16 14.53
N LEU A 142 1.15 -15.98 15.35
CA LEU A 142 -0.08 -16.66 14.98
C LEU A 142 -1.21 -15.68 14.66
N ARG A 143 -1.38 -14.63 15.47
CA ARG A 143 -2.38 -13.58 15.26
C ARG A 143 -2.19 -12.87 13.92
N MET A 144 -0.94 -12.51 13.61
CA MET A 144 -0.56 -11.87 12.35
C MET A 144 -0.77 -12.82 11.15
N SER A 145 -0.39 -14.09 11.27
CA SER A 145 -0.63 -15.09 10.23
C SER A 145 -2.13 -15.31 9.99
N LEU A 146 -2.95 -15.43 11.04
CA LEU A 146 -4.41 -15.56 10.95
C LEU A 146 -5.05 -14.34 10.28
N ARG A 147 -4.55 -13.13 10.55
CA ARG A 147 -4.96 -11.92 9.83
C ARG A 147 -4.66 -12.04 8.33
N ASN A 148 -3.42 -12.41 8.01
CA ASN A 148 -2.95 -12.46 6.63
C ASN A 148 -3.67 -13.56 5.82
N LEU A 149 -4.14 -14.63 6.46
CA LEU A 149 -4.94 -15.67 5.79
C LEU A 149 -6.21 -15.13 5.11
N ARG A 150 -6.80 -14.04 5.62
CA ARG A 150 -7.98 -13.41 4.98
C ARG A 150 -7.64 -12.80 3.63
N PHE A 151 -6.40 -12.32 3.48
CA PHE A 151 -5.90 -11.79 2.23
C PHE A 151 -5.55 -12.89 1.23
N VAL A 152 -5.48 -14.18 1.60
CA VAL A 152 -5.11 -15.26 0.66
C VAL A 152 -6.05 -15.35 -0.53
N LYS A 153 -7.35 -15.11 -0.32
CA LYS A 153 -8.34 -15.10 -1.43
C LYS A 153 -8.08 -13.97 -2.43
N HIS A 154 -7.48 -12.87 -1.98
CA HIS A 154 -7.31 -11.64 -2.73
C HIS A 154 -5.88 -11.46 -3.27
N TYR A 155 -4.87 -11.80 -2.46
CA TYR A 155 -3.43 -11.63 -2.67
C TYR A 155 -2.66 -12.86 -2.13
N PRO A 156 -2.78 -14.03 -2.78
CA PRO A 156 -2.27 -15.29 -2.26
C PRO A 156 -0.74 -15.30 -2.10
N THR A 157 0.00 -14.74 -3.05
CA THR A 157 1.47 -14.74 -3.04
C THR A 157 2.00 -13.95 -1.85
N GLU A 158 1.45 -12.77 -1.61
CA GLU A 158 1.84 -11.88 -0.52
C GLU A 158 1.42 -12.43 0.83
N ALA A 159 0.20 -12.95 0.93
CA ALA A 159 -0.32 -13.52 2.17
C ALA A 159 0.44 -14.77 2.63
N LEU A 160 0.93 -15.59 1.68
CA LEU A 160 1.62 -16.85 1.99
C LEU A 160 3.15 -16.71 2.09
N SER A 161 3.76 -15.79 1.34
CA SER A 161 5.22 -15.61 1.32
C SER A 161 5.81 -15.30 2.68
N GLU A 162 5.20 -14.40 3.46
CA GLU A 162 5.72 -14.03 4.78
C GLU A 162 5.68 -15.18 5.80
N PRO A 163 4.55 -15.89 6.00
CA PRO A 163 4.52 -17.07 6.86
C PRO A 163 5.55 -18.12 6.45
N LEU A 164 5.63 -18.45 5.15
CA LEU A 164 6.56 -19.44 4.61
C LEU A 164 8.02 -19.03 4.83
N PHE A 165 8.36 -17.77 4.55
CA PHE A 165 9.71 -17.26 4.75
C PHE A 165 10.09 -17.28 6.23
N ARG A 166 9.19 -16.85 7.13
CA ARG A 166 9.46 -16.82 8.57
C ARG A 166 9.64 -18.21 9.16
N THR A 167 8.82 -19.19 8.77
CA THR A 167 8.98 -20.59 9.22
C THR A 167 10.27 -21.19 8.70
N TRP A 168 10.55 -21.04 7.41
CA TRP A 168 11.80 -21.47 6.78
C TRP A 168 13.00 -20.86 7.49
N PHE A 169 13.02 -19.54 7.67
CA PHE A 169 14.13 -18.83 8.30
C PHE A 169 14.32 -19.23 9.77
N ALA A 170 13.24 -19.47 10.51
CA ALA A 170 13.32 -19.98 11.87
C ALA A 170 13.94 -21.38 11.94
N LEU A 171 13.56 -22.28 11.01
CA LEU A 171 14.16 -23.61 10.87
C LEU A 171 15.64 -23.52 10.49
N TRP A 172 15.98 -22.65 9.53
CA TRP A 172 17.34 -22.42 9.08
C TRP A 172 18.24 -21.95 10.22
N LYS A 173 17.80 -20.97 11.03
CA LYS A 173 18.52 -20.53 12.23
C LYS A 173 18.73 -21.64 13.25
N LYS A 174 17.71 -22.49 13.46
CA LYS A 174 17.79 -23.64 14.38
C LYS A 174 18.83 -24.65 13.92
N ILE A 175 18.89 -24.93 12.61
CA ILE A 175 19.87 -25.85 12.01
C ILE A 175 21.30 -25.31 12.16
N HIS A 176 21.50 -23.99 12.05
CA HIS A 176 22.83 -23.36 12.10
C HIS A 176 23.22 -22.86 13.50
N GLY A 177 22.43 -23.13 14.53
CA GLY A 177 22.74 -22.73 15.91
C GLY A 177 22.74 -21.20 16.15
N ILE A 178 22.10 -20.42 15.27
CA ILE A 178 22.05 -18.95 15.37
C ILE A 178 20.90 -18.57 16.31
N LYS A 179 21.21 -17.94 17.44
CA LYS A 179 20.21 -17.42 18.39
C LYS A 179 19.59 -16.12 17.87
#